data_AF-A0A8T0FRH7-F1
#
_entry.id   AF-A0A8T0FRH7-F1
#
_cell.length_a   1.000
_cell.length_b   1.000
_cell.length_c   1.000
_cell.angle_alpha   90.00
_cell.angle_beta   90.00
_cell.angle_gamma   90.00
#
_symmetry.space_group_name_H-M   'P 1'
#
loop_
_entity.id
_entity.type
_entity.pdbx_description
1 polymer ?
#
loop_
_entity_poly.entity_id
_entity_poly.type
_entity_poly.pdbx_seq_one_letter_code
_entity_poly.pdbx_strand_id
1 'polypeptide(L)'
;MPARTMGNSTNNRYRTLNDEGENESERKLTCDWDYLTMTIFVLKIVLWCLLMALFITLEFGAVFFILSVFYVMFTNFRKTAKSSGELSAYSVFNPNCESIKGTLTAQQFENEIKFGLGGFH
;
A
#
# COMPACT_ATOMS: atom_id res chain seq x y z
N MET A 1 -29.62 33.98 -43.27
CA MET A 1 -29.47 32.53 -42.98
C MET A 1 -27.98 32.25 -42.76
N PRO A 2 -27.52 31.78 -41.59
CA PRO A 2 -26.11 31.43 -41.42
C PRO A 2 -25.83 29.99 -41.88
N ALA A 3 -24.72 29.83 -42.62
CA ALA A 3 -24.24 28.56 -43.12
C ALA A 3 -23.84 27.63 -41.96
N ARG A 4 -24.39 26.41 -41.95
CA ARG A 4 -24.04 25.34 -41.01
C ARG A 4 -22.71 24.73 -41.46
N THR A 5 -21.62 25.12 -40.82
CA THR A 5 -20.30 24.49 -40.99
C THR A 5 -20.37 23.01 -40.59
N MET A 6 -20.29 22.11 -41.58
CA MET A 6 -20.09 20.69 -41.38
C MET A 6 -18.58 20.41 -41.27
N GLY A 7 -18.06 20.36 -40.05
CA GLY A 7 -16.67 19.94 -39.80
C GLY A 7 -16.59 19.09 -38.54
N ASN A 8 -15.81 18.00 -38.61
CA ASN A 8 -15.27 17.21 -37.49
C ASN A 8 -16.10 16.11 -36.80
N SER A 9 -17.00 15.39 -37.49
CA SER A 9 -17.54 14.13 -36.93
C SER A 9 -16.58 12.93 -37.06
N THR A 10 -15.75 12.89 -38.11
CA THR A 10 -14.84 11.77 -38.38
C THR A 10 -13.62 11.78 -37.47
N ASN A 11 -12.96 12.93 -37.26
CA ASN A 11 -11.78 13.05 -36.40
C ASN A 11 -12.05 12.60 -34.95
N ASN A 12 -13.22 12.94 -34.41
CA ASN A 12 -13.61 12.56 -33.05
C ASN A 12 -13.84 11.05 -32.90
N ARG A 13 -14.32 10.38 -33.96
CA ARG A 13 -14.57 8.93 -33.95
C ARG A 13 -13.28 8.11 -33.97
N TYR A 14 -12.25 8.58 -34.68
CA TYR A 14 -10.93 7.95 -34.65
C TYR A 14 -10.25 8.15 -33.29
N ARG A 15 -10.40 9.33 -32.69
CA ARG A 15 -9.90 9.61 -31.34
C ARG A 15 -10.53 8.68 -30.30
N THR A 16 -11.84 8.47 -30.34
CA THR A 16 -12.52 7.57 -29.40
C THR A 16 -12.16 6.10 -29.60
N LEU A 17 -11.99 5.60 -30.83
CA LEU A 17 -11.64 4.19 -31.06
C LEU A 17 -10.19 3.87 -30.63
N ASN A 18 -9.28 4.83 -30.81
CA ASN A 18 -7.91 4.68 -30.36
C ASN A 18 -7.81 4.76 -28.83
N ASP A 19 -8.56 5.65 -28.17
CA ASP A 19 -8.59 5.77 -26.71
C ASP A 19 -9.09 4.47 -26.06
N GLU A 20 -10.21 3.91 -26.53
CA GLU A 20 -10.76 2.65 -26.01
C GLU A 20 -9.83 1.44 -26.27
N GLY A 21 -9.14 1.42 -27.41
CA GLY A 21 -8.20 0.36 -27.79
C GLY A 21 -6.88 0.39 -27.01
N GLU A 22 -6.32 1.58 -26.77
CA GLU A 22 -5.11 1.76 -25.95
C GLU A 22 -5.41 1.41 -24.49
N ASN A 23 -6.55 1.86 -23.95
CA ASN A 23 -6.99 1.55 -22.59
C ASN A 23 -7.24 0.04 -22.37
N GLU A 24 -7.85 -0.68 -23.32
CA GLU A 24 -8.04 -2.14 -23.25
C GLU A 24 -6.69 -2.89 -23.25
N SER A 25 -5.75 -2.43 -24.08
CA SER A 25 -4.42 -3.03 -24.25
C SER A 25 -3.55 -2.84 -22.99
N GLU A 26 -3.57 -1.64 -22.40
CA GLU A 26 -2.85 -1.34 -21.16
C GLU A 26 -3.46 -2.08 -19.96
N ARG A 27 -4.79 -2.20 -19.89
CA ARG A 27 -5.47 -3.02 -18.87
C ARG A 27 -5.09 -4.50 -18.95
N LYS A 28 -4.98 -5.07 -20.15
CA LYS A 28 -4.55 -6.47 -20.37
C LYS A 28 -3.10 -6.71 -19.96
N LEU A 29 -2.20 -5.78 -20.25
CA LEU A 29 -0.80 -5.88 -19.87
C LEU A 29 -0.64 -5.84 -18.34
N THR A 30 -1.26 -4.86 -17.67
CA THR A 30 -1.13 -4.69 -16.21
C THR A 30 -1.65 -5.89 -15.41
N CYS A 31 -2.78 -6.49 -15.80
CA CYS A 31 -3.32 -7.64 -15.07
C CYS A 31 -2.52 -8.94 -15.28
N ASP A 32 -1.83 -9.11 -16.42
CA ASP A 32 -0.98 -10.27 -16.68
C ASP A 32 0.30 -10.24 -15.83
N TRP A 33 0.98 -9.08 -15.76
CA TRP A 33 2.16 -8.89 -14.91
C TRP A 33 1.86 -9.09 -13.43
N ASP A 34 0.71 -8.60 -12.95
CA ASP A 34 0.26 -8.84 -11.58
C ASP A 34 -0.05 -10.31 -11.32
N TYR A 35 -0.71 -11.00 -12.26
CA TYR A 35 -1.02 -12.43 -12.13
C TYR A 35 0.24 -13.29 -12.09
N LEU A 36 1.21 -13.03 -12.98
CA LEU A 36 2.50 -13.72 -12.99
C LEU A 36 3.27 -13.47 -11.69
N THR A 37 3.28 -12.23 -11.20
CA THR A 37 3.95 -11.86 -9.95
C THR A 37 3.33 -12.59 -8.75
N MET A 38 2.00 -12.63 -8.66
CA MET A 38 1.28 -13.35 -7.62
C MET A 38 1.54 -14.86 -7.70
N THR A 39 1.52 -15.43 -8.90
CA THR A 39 1.79 -16.86 -9.14
C THR A 39 3.20 -17.23 -8.71
N ILE A 40 4.21 -16.43 -9.07
CA ILE A 40 5.61 -16.64 -8.67
C ILE A 40 5.77 -16.54 -7.14
N PHE A 41 5.07 -15.59 -6.51
CA PHE A 41 5.09 -15.45 -5.05
C PHE A 41 4.50 -16.68 -4.36
N VAL A 42 3.35 -17.16 -4.82
CA VAL A 42 2.71 -18.39 -4.31
C VAL A 42 3.62 -19.60 -4.52
N LEU A 43 4.22 -19.76 -5.70
CA LEU A 43 5.16 -20.85 -5.98
C LEU A 43 6.33 -20.84 -5.01
N LYS A 44 6.90 -19.66 -4.71
CA LYS A 44 7.98 -19.53 -3.74
C LYS A 44 7.56 -19.92 -2.32
N ILE A 45 6.34 -19.58 -1.91
CA ILE A 45 5.78 -20.01 -0.61
C ILE A 45 5.58 -21.52 -0.58
N VAL A 46 5.00 -22.11 -1.63
CA VAL A 46 4.77 -23.56 -1.72
C VAL A 46 6.10 -24.32 -1.68
N LEU A 47 7.10 -23.88 -2.44
CA LEU A 47 8.44 -24.46 -2.42
C LEU A 47 9.04 -24.43 -1.00
N TRP A 48 8.89 -23.31 -0.31
CA TRP A 48 9.36 -23.14 1.07
C TRP A 48 8.63 -24.07 2.05
N CYS A 49 7.30 -24.21 1.93
CA CYS A 49 6.51 -25.17 2.71
C CYS A 49 6.94 -26.62 2.45
N LEU A 50 7.25 -26.97 1.19
CA LEU A 50 7.73 -28.30 0.83
C LEU A 50 9.11 -28.57 1.43
N LEU A 51 10.01 -27.58 1.44
CA LEU A 51 11.28 -27.65 2.18
C LEU A 51 11.03 -27.88 3.68
N MET A 52 10.10 -27.14 4.28
CA MET A 52 9.75 -27.32 5.70
C MET A 52 9.26 -28.75 6.00
N ALA A 53 8.42 -29.31 5.13
CA ALA A 53 7.93 -30.69 5.23
C ALA A 53 9.04 -31.74 5.00
N LEU A 54 10.01 -31.45 4.13
CA LEU A 54 11.19 -32.30 3.95
C LEU A 54 12.01 -32.36 5.26
N PHE A 55 12.28 -31.21 5.88
CA PHE A 55 13.09 -31.12 7.10
C PHE A 55 12.40 -31.72 8.33
N ILE A 56 11.07 -31.73 8.40
CA ILE A 56 10.34 -32.42 9.48
C ILE A 56 10.56 -33.93 9.43
N THR A 57 10.70 -34.49 8.22
CA THR A 57 10.95 -35.92 8.00
C THR A 57 12.39 -36.30 8.35
N LEU A 58 13.32 -35.34 8.32
CA LEU A 58 14.73 -35.54 8.66
C LEU A 58 15.03 -35.41 10.17
N GLU A 59 14.02 -35.41 11.05
CA GLU A 59 14.12 -35.14 12.51
C GLU A 59 14.70 -33.76 12.90
N PHE A 60 15.16 -32.95 11.94
CA PHE A 60 15.67 -31.59 12.14
C PHE A 60 14.62 -30.49 11.93
N GLY A 61 13.32 -30.85 11.94
CA GLY A 61 12.22 -29.93 11.66
C GLY A 61 12.15 -28.73 12.62
N ALA A 62 12.51 -28.92 13.89
CA ALA A 62 12.45 -27.86 14.90
C ALA A 62 13.42 -26.69 14.61
N VAL A 63 14.63 -26.99 14.14
CA VAL A 63 15.63 -25.95 13.79
C VAL A 63 15.15 -25.13 12.60
N PHE A 64 14.61 -25.81 11.58
CA PHE A 64 14.05 -25.15 10.41
C PHE A 64 12.83 -24.29 10.76
N PHE A 65 11.96 -24.76 11.67
CA PHE A 65 10.81 -23.99 12.14
C PHE A 65 11.22 -22.69 12.83
N ILE A 66 12.22 -22.73 13.71
CA ILE A 66 12.73 -21.54 14.39
C ILE A 66 13.28 -20.54 13.36
N LEU A 67 14.11 -21.00 12.42
CA LEU A 67 14.65 -20.15 11.34
C LEU A 67 13.54 -19.57 10.44
N SER A 68 12.50 -20.35 10.17
CA SER A 68 11.31 -19.94 9.42
C SER A 68 10.55 -18.81 10.14
N VAL A 69 10.31 -18.94 11.44
CA VAL A 69 9.68 -17.90 12.27
C VAL A 69 10.51 -16.63 12.27
N PHE A 70 11.84 -16.74 12.42
CA PHE A 70 12.73 -15.59 12.30
C PHE A 70 12.63 -14.95 10.91
N TYR A 71 12.64 -15.73 9.83
CA TYR A 71 12.52 -15.21 8.46
C TYR A 71 11.20 -14.43 8.27
N VAL A 72 10.08 -14.97 8.75
CA VAL A 72 8.78 -14.29 8.71
C VAL A 72 8.83 -13.02 9.56
N MET A 73 9.37 -13.07 10.77
CA MET A 73 9.51 -11.90 11.63
C MET A 73 10.36 -10.82 10.96
N PHE A 74 11.56 -11.14 10.48
CA PHE A 74 12.43 -10.20 9.80
C PHE A 74 11.78 -9.60 8.54
N THR A 75 11.10 -10.38 7.72
CA THR A 75 10.42 -9.87 6.53
C THR A 75 9.20 -8.99 6.85
N ASN A 76 8.43 -9.32 7.90
CA ASN A 76 7.35 -8.47 8.39
C ASN A 76 7.86 -7.15 8.97
N PHE A 77 8.94 -7.19 9.75
CA PHE A 77 9.56 -5.98 10.32
C PHE A 77 10.25 -5.11 9.25
N ARG A 78 10.77 -5.71 8.17
CA ARG A 78 11.45 -4.96 7.10
C ARG A 78 10.49 -4.15 6.23
N LYS A 79 9.18 -4.46 6.25
CA LYS A 79 8.11 -3.63 5.65
C LYS A 79 7.68 -2.45 6.51
N THR A 80 8.29 -2.25 7.69
CA THR A 80 8.31 -0.93 8.34
C THR A 80 9.40 -0.04 7.72
N ALA A 81 9.57 -0.10 6.39
CA ALA A 81 10.10 1.05 5.67
C ALA A 81 8.97 2.08 5.68
N LYS A 82 9.07 2.97 6.68
CA LYS A 82 8.32 4.21 6.90
C LYS A 82 7.49 4.62 5.68
N SER A 83 6.17 4.69 5.86
CA SER A 83 5.24 5.26 4.89
C SER A 83 5.83 6.54 4.32
N SER A 84 5.95 6.62 2.99
CA SER A 84 6.52 7.73 2.21
C SER A 84 5.67 9.03 2.30
N GLY A 85 5.04 9.27 3.45
CA GLY A 85 4.24 10.44 3.78
C GLY A 85 4.18 10.76 5.28
N GLU A 86 4.84 10.01 6.16
CA GLU A 86 4.91 10.37 7.58
C GLU A 86 6.14 11.24 7.85
N LEU A 87 5.86 12.55 7.96
CA LEU A 87 6.75 13.60 8.41
C LEU A 87 7.65 13.10 9.56
N SER A 88 8.95 13.28 9.41
CA SER A 88 9.88 13.18 10.54
C SER A 88 9.43 14.13 11.66
N ALA A 89 9.21 13.59 12.85
CA ALA A 89 8.99 14.34 14.09
C ALA A 89 10.17 15.26 14.49
N TYR A 90 11.22 15.38 13.67
CA TYR A 90 12.31 16.34 13.83
C TYR A 90 11.94 17.71 13.23
N SER A 91 10.98 18.29 13.95
CA SER A 91 10.56 19.66 14.19
C SER A 91 11.53 20.85 13.99
N VAL A 92 12.64 20.76 13.26
CA VAL A 92 13.49 21.96 13.03
C VAL A 92 13.62 22.37 11.57
N PHE A 93 13.23 21.51 10.62
CA PHE A 93 13.19 21.87 9.20
C PHE A 93 11.87 21.44 8.52
N ASN A 94 10.73 21.74 9.15
CA ASN A 94 9.44 21.69 8.48
C ASN A 94 8.88 23.12 8.33
N PRO A 95 8.88 23.72 7.13
CA PRO A 95 8.42 25.10 6.94
C PRO A 95 6.90 25.30 7.10
N ASN A 96 6.10 24.25 7.22
CA ASN A 96 4.63 24.34 7.25
C ASN A 96 3.96 23.91 8.57
N CYS A 97 4.70 23.60 9.64
CA CYS A 97 4.16 23.48 11.02
C CYS A 97 2.84 22.69 11.20
N GLU A 98 2.54 21.67 10.40
CA GLU A 98 1.33 20.85 10.59
C GLU A 98 1.62 19.68 11.53
N SER A 99 0.94 19.70 12.67
CA SER A 99 0.97 18.63 13.67
C SER A 99 0.25 17.39 13.15
N ILE A 100 0.86 16.22 13.32
CA ILE A 100 0.29 14.93 12.95
C ILE A 100 -1.06 14.72 13.67
N LYS A 101 -2.13 14.65 12.88
CA LYS A 101 -3.51 14.33 13.29
C LYS A 101 -3.56 12.90 13.85
N GLY A 102 -3.26 12.75 15.14
CA GLY A 102 -3.21 11.44 15.80
C GLY A 102 -2.49 11.45 17.16
N THR A 103 -1.70 12.47 17.46
CA THR A 103 -1.33 12.77 18.85
C THR A 103 -2.47 13.56 19.46
N LEU A 104 -3.03 13.07 20.58
CA LEU A 104 -3.99 13.80 21.41
C LEU A 104 -3.50 15.24 21.55
N THR A 105 -4.21 16.18 20.93
CA THR A 105 -3.89 17.61 20.99
C THR A 105 -3.80 17.97 22.47
N ALA A 106 -2.64 18.45 22.93
CA ALA A 106 -2.45 18.82 24.33
C ALA A 106 -3.55 19.80 24.83
N GLN A 107 -4.09 20.63 23.92
CA GLN A 107 -5.25 21.49 24.17
C GLN A 107 -6.55 20.72 24.50
N GLN A 108 -6.78 19.54 23.92
CA GLN A 108 -7.95 18.71 24.20
C GLN A 108 -7.83 18.00 25.55
N PHE A 109 -6.62 17.54 25.89
CA PHE A 109 -6.31 17.02 27.23
C PHE A 109 -6.42 18.11 28.30
N GLU A 110 -5.94 19.34 28.03
CA GLU A 110 -6.10 20.47 28.94
C GLU A 110 -7.56 20.87 29.14
N ASN A 111 -8.40 20.83 28.09
CA ASN A 111 -9.83 21.10 28.20
C ASN A 111 -10.56 20.00 28.98
N GLU A 112 -10.22 18.72 28.78
CA GLU A 112 -10.80 17.63 29.57
C GLU A 112 -10.37 17.69 31.04
N ILE A 113 -9.13 18.08 31.35
CA ILE A 113 -8.70 18.29 32.74
C ILE A 113 -9.37 19.50 33.37
N LYS A 114 -9.48 20.63 32.65
CA LYS A 114 -10.12 21.85 33.16
C LYS A 114 -11.62 21.67 33.38
N PHE A 115 -12.33 21.00 32.48
CA PHE A 115 -13.76 20.74 32.63
C PHE A 115 -14.08 19.51 33.50
N GLY A 116 -13.21 18.50 33.53
CA GLY A 116 -13.39 17.29 34.34
C GLY A 116 -13.20 17.52 35.85
N LEU A 117 -12.40 18.51 36.24
CA LEU A 117 -12.19 18.87 37.65
C LEU A 117 -13.19 19.92 38.18
N GLY A 118 -13.99 20.55 37.31
CA GLY A 118 -14.95 21.61 37.66
C GLY A 118 -16.42 21.16 37.77
N GLY A 119 -16.70 19.87 37.55
CA GLY A 119 -18.06 19.32 37.45
C GLY A 119 -18.67 18.75 38.74
N PHE A 120 -18.15 19.10 39.92
CA PHE A 120 -18.75 18.71 41.20
C PHE A 120 -18.66 19.86 42.22
N HIS A 121 -19.54 20.85 42.08
CA HIS A 121 -20.37 21.40 43.16
C HIS A 121 -21.43 22.35 42.58
#